data_AF-A0A7C3FKL8-F1
#
_entry.id   AF-A0A7C3FKL8-F1
#
_cell.length_a   1.000
_cell.length_b   1.000
_cell.length_c   1.000
_cell.angle_alpha   90.00
_cell.angle_beta   90.00
_cell.angle_gamma   90.00
#
_symmetry.space_group_name_H-M   'P 1'
#
loop_
_entity.id
_entity.type
_entity.pdbx_description
1 polymer ?
#
loop_
_entity_poly.entity_id
_entity_poly.type
_entity_poly.pdbx_seq_one_letter_code
_entity_poly.pdbx_strand_id
1 'polypeptide(L)'
;TQDGRVLGLDASDEIPTEKAGLHLYQEIAPVHPLVVSSHGPRELYKNLVKTPEKELALPVIAFAELRLGELTDNPEYGAVGDLPYSNIDHLRQCLVDLRTKTVHIKMVDRIHPATFPYRTVKSGIYIGNQESLLYFPLPDRNELRAKHYRWWRSANM
;
A
#
# COMPACT_ATOMS: atom_id res chain seq x y z
N THR A 1 2.87 -4.91 17.59
CA THR A 1 3.35 -6.27 17.23
C THR A 1 2.65 -7.30 18.11
N GLN A 2 2.82 -8.61 17.89
CA GLN A 2 2.10 -9.66 18.63
C GLN A 2 2.31 -9.61 20.15
N ASP A 3 3.45 -9.09 20.60
CA ASP A 3 3.80 -8.88 22.01
C ASP A 3 3.49 -7.46 22.54
N GLY A 4 2.67 -6.68 21.80
CA GLY A 4 2.20 -5.37 22.22
C GLY A 4 3.17 -4.20 22.01
N ARG A 5 4.34 -4.39 21.38
CA ARG A 5 5.24 -3.27 21.08
C ARG A 5 4.66 -2.36 20.00
N VAL A 6 4.79 -1.06 20.22
CA VAL A 6 4.32 0.00 19.32
C VAL A 6 5.49 0.81 18.80
N LEU A 7 5.34 1.36 17.59
CA LEU A 7 6.25 2.33 17.00
C LEU A 7 5.41 3.56 16.65
N GLY A 8 5.67 4.68 17.33
CA GLY A 8 5.05 5.95 16.99
C GLY A 8 5.65 6.50 15.70
N LEU A 9 4.79 7.08 14.85
CA LEU A 9 5.18 7.76 13.63
C LEU A 9 4.59 9.17 13.66
N ASP A 10 5.42 10.16 13.36
CA ASP A 10 4.96 11.53 13.19
C ASP A 10 4.45 11.75 11.77
N ALA A 11 3.46 12.64 11.60
CA ALA A 11 3.00 13.04 10.28
C ALA A 11 4.09 13.86 9.56
N SER A 12 4.15 13.71 8.24
CA SER A 12 5.02 14.49 7.37
C SER A 12 4.22 15.02 6.18
N ASP A 13 4.49 16.26 5.81
CA ASP A 13 3.98 16.88 4.58
C ASP A 13 4.76 16.42 3.33
N GLU A 14 5.91 15.76 3.52
CA GLU A 14 6.76 15.25 2.45
C GLU A 14 6.23 13.91 1.92
N ILE A 15 5.11 13.97 1.19
CA ILE A 15 4.55 12.81 0.49
C ILE A 15 5.54 12.38 -0.61
N PRO A 16 5.94 11.10 -0.68
CA PRO A 16 6.88 10.62 -1.68
C PRO A 16 6.37 10.87 -3.10
N THR A 17 7.26 11.34 -3.97
CA THR A 17 6.93 11.53 -5.40
C THR A 17 6.48 10.22 -6.03
N GLU A 18 5.42 10.29 -6.83
CA GLU A 18 4.89 9.14 -7.55
C GLU A 18 5.96 8.57 -8.49
N LYS A 19 6.39 7.34 -8.22
CA LYS A 19 7.23 6.58 -9.15
C LYS A 19 6.32 5.96 -10.20
N ALA A 20 6.73 6.06 -11.46
CA ALA A 20 6.06 5.34 -12.54
C ALA A 20 6.04 3.83 -12.26
N GLY A 21 5.02 3.16 -12.80
CA GLY A 21 4.84 1.71 -12.67
C GLY A 21 3.49 1.34 -12.09
N LEU A 22 3.34 0.07 -11.74
CA LEU A 22 2.17 -0.45 -11.06
C LEU A 22 2.37 -0.45 -9.54
N HIS A 23 1.27 -0.29 -8.82
CA HIS A 23 1.25 -0.17 -7.38
C HIS A 23 0.31 -1.21 -6.79
N LEU A 24 0.62 -1.65 -5.58
CA LEU A 24 -0.23 -2.50 -4.75
C LEU A 24 -0.56 -1.74 -3.48
N TYR A 25 -1.83 -1.66 -3.13
CA TYR A 25 -2.29 -0.97 -1.94
C TYR A 25 -3.10 -1.90 -1.06
N GLN A 26 -2.83 -1.82 0.23
CA GLN A 26 -3.70 -2.35 1.25
C GLN A 26 -4.49 -1.19 1.85
N GLU A 27 -5.80 -1.20 1.64
CA GLU A 27 -6.70 -0.35 2.41
C GLU A 27 -6.80 -0.90 3.83
N ILE A 28 -6.90 -0.02 4.82
CA ILE A 28 -6.91 -0.37 6.26
C ILE A 28 -8.27 -0.05 6.86
N ALA A 29 -8.83 1.11 6.51
CA ALA A 29 -10.14 1.56 6.96
C ALA A 29 -10.76 2.49 5.91
N PRO A 30 -12.11 2.52 5.78
CA PRO A 30 -13.10 1.80 6.58
C PRO A 30 -13.26 0.32 6.19
N VAL A 31 -12.76 -0.05 5.01
CA VAL A 31 -12.68 -1.43 4.52
C VAL A 31 -11.21 -1.78 4.27
N HIS A 32 -10.95 -3.06 4.03
CA HIS A 32 -9.59 -3.58 3.90
C HIS A 32 -9.31 -4.39 2.62
N PRO A 33 -9.79 -3.99 1.43
CA PRO A 33 -9.41 -4.68 0.20
C PRO A 33 -7.91 -4.51 -0.10
N LEU A 34 -7.38 -5.51 -0.79
CA LEU A 34 -6.10 -5.44 -1.49
C LEU A 34 -6.37 -5.04 -2.94
N VAL A 35 -5.77 -3.96 -3.40
CA VAL A 35 -6.04 -3.38 -4.73
C VAL A 35 -4.75 -3.08 -5.48
N VAL A 36 -4.77 -3.25 -6.80
CA VAL A 36 -3.71 -2.79 -7.69
C VAL A 36 -4.12 -1.49 -8.38
N SER A 37 -3.16 -0.63 -8.65
CA SER A 37 -3.41 0.63 -9.36
C SER A 37 -2.22 1.08 -10.21
N SER A 38 -2.51 1.86 -11.25
CA SER A 38 -1.53 2.56 -12.10
C SER A 38 -1.23 3.96 -11.58
N HIS A 39 -1.89 4.35 -10.48
CA HIS A 39 -1.71 5.62 -9.81
C HIS A 39 -0.91 5.47 -8.53
N GLY A 40 -0.07 6.47 -8.27
CA GLY A 40 0.59 6.64 -6.99
C GLY A 40 -0.38 6.95 -5.85
N PRO A 41 0.12 7.05 -4.60
CA PRO A 41 -0.72 7.21 -3.42
C PRO A 41 -1.64 8.42 -3.47
N ARG A 42 -1.17 9.55 -4.04
CA ARG A 42 -1.93 10.80 -4.07
C ARG A 42 -3.07 10.73 -5.08
N GLU A 43 -2.81 10.25 -6.29
CA GLU A 43 -3.86 10.06 -7.28
C GLU A 43 -4.83 8.92 -6.90
N LEU A 44 -4.39 7.86 -6.22
CA LEU A 44 -5.29 6.85 -5.64
C LEU A 44 -6.26 7.50 -4.63
N TYR A 45 -5.73 8.26 -3.68
CA TYR A 45 -6.53 8.98 -2.69
C TYR A 45 -7.57 9.91 -3.34
N LYS A 46 -7.16 10.72 -4.32
CA LYS A 46 -8.10 11.60 -5.05
C LYS A 46 -9.21 10.80 -5.74
N ASN A 47 -8.87 9.65 -6.31
CA ASN A 47 -9.81 8.78 -7.01
C ASN A 47 -10.86 8.15 -6.07
N LEU A 48 -10.49 7.85 -4.82
CA LEU A 48 -11.36 7.16 -3.85
C LEU A 48 -12.14 8.14 -2.96
N VAL A 49 -11.58 9.31 -2.69
CA VAL A 49 -12.15 10.29 -1.74
C VAL A 49 -12.67 11.54 -2.45
N LYS A 50 -11.86 12.17 -3.31
CA LYS A 50 -12.16 13.50 -3.89
C LYS A 50 -12.92 13.49 -5.22
N THR A 51 -13.45 12.36 -5.67
CA THR A 51 -14.15 12.27 -6.96
C THR A 51 -15.68 12.19 -6.74
N PRO A 52 -16.39 13.33 -6.69
CA PRO A 52 -17.82 13.36 -6.34
C PRO A 52 -18.74 12.73 -7.40
N GLU A 53 -18.25 12.54 -8.63
CA GLU A 53 -19.01 11.92 -9.73
C GLU A 53 -19.09 10.39 -9.64
N LYS A 54 -18.30 9.76 -8.75
CA LYS A 54 -18.36 8.30 -8.55
C LYS A 54 -19.44 7.97 -7.53
N GLU A 55 -20.25 6.96 -7.83
CA GLU A 55 -21.30 6.43 -6.93
C GLU A 55 -20.76 5.92 -5.58
N LEU A 56 -19.44 5.74 -5.46
CA LEU A 56 -18.77 5.23 -4.27
C LEU A 56 -17.55 6.08 -3.90
N ALA A 57 -17.77 7.28 -3.37
CA ALA A 57 -16.73 8.10 -2.74
C ALA A 57 -16.65 7.80 -1.24
N LEU A 58 -15.46 7.55 -0.72
CA LEU A 58 -15.23 7.34 0.72
C LEU A 58 -15.09 8.70 1.44
N PRO A 59 -15.66 8.88 2.64
CA PRO A 59 -15.49 10.11 3.41
C PRO A 59 -14.06 10.27 3.95
N VAL A 60 -13.42 9.15 4.28
CA VAL A 60 -12.05 9.05 4.79
C VAL A 60 -11.48 7.68 4.41
N ILE A 61 -10.16 7.61 4.20
CA ILE A 61 -9.44 6.37 3.90
C ILE A 61 -8.12 6.33 4.68
N ALA A 62 -7.78 5.15 5.20
CA ALA A 62 -6.43 4.83 5.67
C ALA A 62 -5.88 3.69 4.81
N PHE A 63 -4.65 3.82 4.30
CA PHE A 63 -4.07 2.82 3.40
C PHE A 63 -2.53 2.82 3.43
N ALA A 64 -1.94 1.74 2.90
CA ALA A 64 -0.50 1.58 2.76
C ALA A 64 -0.15 1.10 1.35
N GLU A 65 0.92 1.64 0.75
CA GLU A 65 1.50 1.06 -0.45
C GLU A 65 2.41 -0.11 -0.09
N LEU A 66 2.21 -1.26 -0.75
CA LEU A 66 2.97 -2.48 -0.54
C LEU A 66 4.00 -2.69 -1.67
N ARG A 67 5.12 -3.34 -1.34
CA ARG A 67 6.20 -3.67 -2.27
C ARG A 67 5.72 -4.64 -3.35
N LEU A 68 5.93 -4.29 -4.62
CA LEU A 68 5.74 -5.20 -5.75
C LEU A 68 7.05 -5.77 -6.31
N GLY A 69 8.20 -5.22 -5.90
CA GLY A 69 9.49 -5.64 -6.48
C GLY A 69 9.48 -5.47 -8.00
N GLU A 70 9.95 -6.47 -8.73
CA GLU A 70 10.00 -6.47 -10.19
C GLU A 70 8.61 -6.50 -10.85
N LEU A 71 7.55 -6.87 -10.13
CA LEU A 71 6.18 -6.87 -10.65
C LEU A 71 5.65 -5.46 -10.92
N THR A 72 6.30 -4.43 -10.37
CA THR A 72 6.00 -3.00 -10.62
C THR A 72 6.05 -2.70 -12.12
N ASP A 73 7.07 -3.21 -12.80
CA ASP A 73 7.38 -2.89 -14.20
C ASP A 73 7.15 -4.09 -15.14
N ASN A 74 7.31 -5.31 -14.61
CA ASN A 74 7.21 -6.55 -15.35
C ASN A 74 6.26 -7.54 -14.64
N PRO A 75 4.94 -7.30 -14.70
CA PRO A 75 3.97 -8.15 -14.00
C PRO A 75 3.87 -9.57 -14.58
N GLU A 76 4.30 -9.81 -15.82
CA GLU A 76 4.26 -11.15 -16.45
C GLU A 76 5.46 -12.00 -16.04
N TYR A 77 6.67 -11.44 -16.07
CA TYR A 77 7.91 -12.22 -15.93
C TYR A 77 8.84 -11.76 -14.79
N GLY A 78 8.54 -10.65 -14.11
CA GLY A 78 9.37 -10.13 -13.02
C GLY A 78 9.46 -11.12 -11.86
N ALA A 79 10.61 -11.22 -11.21
CA ALA A 79 10.84 -12.13 -10.10
C ALA A 79 10.00 -11.76 -8.86
N VAL A 80 9.44 -12.77 -8.21
CA VAL A 80 8.62 -12.61 -7.00
C VAL A 80 9.50 -12.44 -5.75
N GLY A 81 10.65 -13.12 -5.69
CA GLY A 81 11.57 -13.01 -4.57
C GLY A 81 10.93 -13.33 -3.21
N ASP A 82 10.99 -12.38 -2.28
CA ASP A 82 10.53 -12.50 -0.89
C ASP A 82 9.10 -12.01 -0.63
N LEU A 83 8.34 -11.73 -1.69
CA LEU A 83 6.98 -11.20 -1.58
C LEU A 83 6.04 -12.21 -0.91
N PRO A 84 5.35 -11.86 0.19
CA PRO A 84 4.56 -12.80 0.99
C PRO A 84 3.11 -12.94 0.51
N TYR A 85 2.82 -12.67 -0.76
CA TYR A 85 1.43 -12.70 -1.26
C TYR A 85 1.03 -14.13 -1.62
N SER A 86 -0.12 -14.58 -1.10
CA SER A 86 -0.55 -15.99 -1.20
C SER A 86 -0.95 -16.42 -2.60
N ASN A 87 -1.53 -15.53 -3.41
CA ASN A 87 -1.99 -15.82 -4.78
C ASN A 87 -1.29 -14.90 -5.80
N ILE A 88 -0.01 -15.21 -6.05
CA ILE A 88 0.83 -14.42 -6.97
C ILE A 88 0.28 -14.45 -8.40
N ASP A 89 -0.21 -15.59 -8.89
CA ASP A 89 -0.70 -15.69 -10.27
C ASP A 89 -1.91 -14.77 -10.51
N HIS A 90 -2.85 -14.72 -9.55
CA HIS A 90 -3.97 -13.78 -9.61
C HIS A 90 -3.51 -12.32 -9.50
N LEU A 91 -2.54 -12.04 -8.63
CA LEU A 91 -1.95 -10.70 -8.52
C LEU A 91 -1.34 -10.26 -9.86
N ARG A 92 -0.57 -11.13 -10.52
CA ARG A 92 -0.02 -10.87 -11.86
C ARG A 92 -1.11 -10.59 -12.88
N GLN A 93 -2.16 -11.42 -12.92
CA GLN A 93 -3.27 -11.21 -13.84
C GLN A 93 -3.96 -9.86 -13.59
N CYS A 94 -4.13 -9.47 -12.33
CA CYS A 94 -4.68 -8.16 -11.99
C CYS A 94 -3.80 -7.00 -12.45
N LEU A 95 -2.48 -7.12 -12.29
CA LEU A 95 -1.51 -6.13 -12.75
C LEU A 95 -1.47 -6.02 -14.30
N VAL A 96 -1.47 -7.16 -15.00
CA VAL A 96 -1.52 -7.23 -16.47
C VAL A 96 -2.80 -6.63 -17.02
N ASP A 97 -3.95 -7.00 -16.45
CA ASP A 97 -5.24 -6.41 -16.79
C ASP A 97 -5.23 -4.89 -16.68
N LEU A 98 -4.57 -4.35 -15.65
CA LEU A 98 -4.55 -2.92 -15.42
C LEU A 98 -3.73 -2.16 -16.46
N ARG A 99 -2.72 -2.80 -17.09
CA ARG A 99 -1.96 -2.18 -18.20
C ARG A 99 -2.76 -2.10 -19.50
N THR A 100 -3.73 -2.98 -19.67
CA THR A 100 -4.50 -3.12 -20.93
C THR A 100 -5.87 -2.44 -20.88
N LYS A 101 -6.40 -2.19 -19.68
CA LYS A 101 -7.72 -1.58 -19.48
C LYS A 101 -7.61 -0.08 -19.23
N THR A 102 -8.72 0.62 -19.45
CA THR A 102 -8.86 2.06 -19.15
C THR A 102 -9.05 2.35 -17.66
N VAL A 103 -9.31 1.33 -16.84
CA VAL A 103 -9.49 1.48 -15.40
C VAL A 103 -8.14 1.59 -14.70
N HIS A 104 -8.04 2.51 -13.74
CA HIS A 104 -6.81 2.76 -13.00
C HIS A 104 -6.69 1.98 -11.69
N ILE A 105 -7.77 1.35 -11.23
CA ILE A 105 -7.82 0.60 -9.97
C ILE A 105 -8.54 -0.72 -10.23
N LYS A 106 -7.99 -1.83 -9.70
CA LYS A 106 -8.64 -3.14 -9.73
C LYS A 106 -8.49 -3.81 -8.36
N MET A 107 -9.61 -4.32 -7.84
CA MET A 107 -9.58 -5.14 -6.63
C MET A 107 -8.92 -6.49 -6.92
N VAL A 108 -7.94 -6.85 -6.11
CA VAL A 108 -7.29 -8.18 -6.12
C VAL A 108 -8.05 -9.10 -5.17
N ASP A 109 -8.26 -8.63 -3.94
CA ASP A 109 -8.98 -9.35 -2.89
C ASP A 109 -9.85 -8.37 -2.10
N ARG A 110 -11.16 -8.63 -2.08
CA ARG A 110 -12.15 -7.74 -1.45
C ARG A 110 -12.21 -7.92 0.06
N ILE A 111 -11.81 -9.09 0.58
CA ILE A 111 -11.95 -9.47 1.99
C ILE A 111 -10.57 -9.86 2.53
N HIS A 112 -9.56 -9.05 2.19
CA HIS A 112 -8.18 -9.31 2.58
C HIS A 112 -7.99 -9.07 4.09
N PRO A 113 -7.16 -9.84 4.81
CA PRO A 113 -6.85 -9.53 6.20
C PRO A 113 -6.31 -8.10 6.34
N ALA A 114 -6.88 -7.32 7.26
CA ALA A 114 -6.32 -6.01 7.64
C ALA A 114 -4.93 -6.11 8.33
N THR A 115 -4.45 -7.34 8.55
CA THR A 115 -3.11 -7.65 9.07
C THR A 115 -2.21 -8.04 7.91
N PHE A 116 -1.14 -7.29 7.69
CA PHE A 116 -0.15 -7.55 6.66
C PHE A 116 1.27 -7.37 7.21
N PRO A 117 2.27 -8.10 6.68
CA PRO A 117 3.62 -8.04 7.21
C PRO A 117 4.21 -6.64 7.02
N TYR A 118 4.64 -5.99 8.10
CA TYR A 118 5.19 -4.64 8.04
C TYR A 118 6.32 -4.47 7.01
N ARG A 119 7.12 -5.53 6.78
CA ARG A 119 8.20 -5.55 5.78
C ARG A 119 7.74 -5.34 4.33
N THR A 120 6.44 -5.42 4.05
CA THR A 120 5.87 -5.15 2.73
C THR A 120 5.54 -3.68 2.54
N VAL A 121 5.40 -2.88 3.59
CA VAL A 121 5.13 -1.44 3.46
C VAL A 121 6.29 -0.78 2.73
N LYS A 122 5.99 -0.09 1.63
CA LYS A 122 6.98 0.48 0.72
C LYS A 122 7.56 1.78 1.24
N SER A 123 6.72 2.64 1.81
CA SER A 123 7.11 4.00 2.24
C SER A 123 6.47 4.45 3.55
N GLY A 124 5.21 4.09 3.81
CA GLY A 124 4.52 4.49 5.03
C GLY A 124 3.02 4.33 4.93
N ILE A 125 2.32 4.97 5.86
CA ILE A 125 0.85 4.93 5.97
C ILE A 125 0.27 6.27 5.55
N TYR A 126 -0.86 6.23 4.85
CA TYR A 126 -1.55 7.40 4.37
C TYR A 126 -2.93 7.46 5.00
N ILE A 127 -3.35 8.66 5.43
CA ILE A 127 -4.70 8.91 5.94
C ILE A 127 -5.25 10.15 5.24
N GLY A 128 -6.35 9.99 4.50
CA GLY A 128 -6.92 11.06 3.70
C GLY A 128 -8.41 11.23 3.91
N ASN A 129 -8.88 12.47 3.99
CA ASN A 129 -10.29 12.86 4.02
C ASN A 129 -10.59 13.83 2.86
N GLN A 130 -11.76 14.48 2.81
CA GLN A 130 -12.09 15.43 1.74
C GLN A 130 -11.16 16.65 1.66
N GLU A 131 -10.52 17.01 2.78
CA GLU A 131 -9.70 18.22 2.91
C GLU A 131 -8.25 17.93 2.53
N SER A 132 -7.63 16.95 3.20
CA SER A 132 -6.19 16.71 3.15
C SER A 132 -5.81 15.23 3.12
N LEU A 133 -4.57 14.97 2.70
CA LEU A 133 -3.89 13.69 2.81
C LEU A 133 -2.69 13.85 3.73
N LEU A 134 -2.67 13.10 4.83
CA LEU A 134 -1.54 12.99 5.75
C LEU A 134 -0.72 11.74 5.41
N TYR A 135 0.59 11.85 5.56
CA TYR A 135 1.53 10.75 5.37
C TYR A 135 2.36 10.52 6.64
N PHE A 136 2.46 9.27 7.04
CA PHE A 136 3.24 8.81 8.18
C PHE A 136 4.40 7.96 7.66
N PRO A 137 5.58 8.56 7.43
CA PRO A 137 6.72 7.89 6.86
C PRO A 137 7.20 6.76 7.77
N LEU A 138 7.52 5.64 7.14
CA LEU A 138 8.11 4.50 7.81
C LEU A 138 9.63 4.65 7.85
N PRO A 139 10.29 4.45 9.00
CA PRO A 139 11.74 4.38 9.02
C PRO A 139 12.24 3.23 8.16
N ASP A 140 13.37 3.43 7.49
CA ASP A 140 13.94 2.38 6.64
C ASP A 140 14.46 1.19 7.47
N ARG A 141 14.83 0.10 6.79
CA ARG A 141 15.29 -1.12 7.47
C ARG A 141 16.54 -0.89 8.31
N ASN A 142 17.44 0.02 7.90
CA ASN A 142 18.67 0.28 8.63
C ASN A 142 18.37 1.07 9.90
N GLU A 143 17.51 2.07 9.81
CA GLU A 143 17.05 2.86 10.95
C GLU A 143 16.26 2.00 11.94
N LEU A 144 15.35 1.15 11.47
CA LEU A 144 14.60 0.23 12.34
C LEU A 144 15.52 -0.71 13.09
N ARG A 145 16.56 -1.22 12.44
CA ARG A 145 17.57 -2.08 13.08
C ARG A 145 18.44 -1.32 14.08
N ALA A 146 18.82 -0.09 13.77
CA ALA A 146 19.72 0.71 14.60
C ALA A 146 19.02 1.34 15.81
N LYS A 147 17.84 1.94 15.61
CA LYS A 147 17.14 2.77 16.61
C LYS A 147 15.91 2.08 17.22
N HIS A 148 15.30 1.13 16.51
CA HIS A 148 14.04 0.48 16.94
C HIS A 148 14.17 -1.05 17.05
N TYR A 149 15.37 -1.57 17.35
CA TYR A 149 15.70 -3.00 17.26
C TYR A 149 14.69 -3.94 17.93
N ARG A 150 14.25 -3.62 19.16
CA ARG A 150 13.29 -4.47 19.90
C ARG A 150 11.95 -4.57 19.19
N TRP A 151 11.46 -3.44 18.68
CA TRP A 151 10.23 -3.39 17.90
C TRP A 151 10.42 -4.10 16.55
N TRP A 152 11.53 -3.82 15.86
CA TRP A 152 11.85 -4.44 14.56
C TRP A 152 11.93 -5.96 14.65
N ARG A 153 12.60 -6.50 15.68
CA ARG A 153 12.68 -7.96 15.89
C ARG A 153 11.29 -8.55 16.12
N SER A 154 10.44 -7.88 16.89
CA SER A 154 9.08 -8.31 17.16
C SER A 154 8.16 -8.24 15.94
N ALA A 155 8.32 -7.23 15.09
CA ALA A 155 7.54 -7.09 13.86
C ALA A 155 7.91 -8.11 12.76
N ASN A 156 9.03 -8.83 12.92
CA ASN A 156 9.51 -9.85 11.97
C ASN A 156 9.48 -11.29 12.52
N MET A 157 9.05 -11.49 13.77
CA MET A 157 8.71 -12.81 14.28
C MET A 157 7.38 -13.26 13.70
#